data_AF-A0A8T1V6G0-F1
#
_entry.id   AF-A0A8T1V6G0-F1
#
_cell.length_a   1.000
_cell.length_b   1.000
_cell.length_c   1.000
_cell.angle_alpha   90.00
_cell.angle_beta   90.00
_cell.angle_gamma   90.00
#
_symmetry.space_group_name_H-M   'P 1'
#
loop_
_entity.id
_entity.type
_entity.pdbx_description
1 polymer ?
#
loop_
_entity_poly.entity_id
_entity_poly.type
_entity_poly.pdbx_seq_one_letter_code
_entity_poly.pdbx_strand_id
1 'polypeptide(L)'
;MVLQWFRYAKMYRAKVGPLSDDDIYTLLSKLTSNADLAVLFESFRQLPELEKLGKRMQSVVFRKWIRGEMRPDAVAGQLGLESSASALLKMDLRCKIHEDYAVEFVKDLHRKAFREHFIRLGAAKAS
;
A
#
# COMPACT_ATOMS: atom_id res chain seq x y z
N MET A 1 10.87 -1.78 17.48
CA MET A 1 10.79 -1.52 16.02
C MET A 1 10.19 -0.14 15.71
N VAL A 2 8.92 0.16 16.04
CA VAL A 2 8.27 1.46 15.70
C VAL A 2 8.99 2.72 16.24
N LEU A 3 9.50 2.68 17.47
CA LEU A 3 10.20 3.82 18.07
C LEU A 3 11.55 4.15 17.41
N GLN A 4 12.28 3.14 16.91
CA GLN A 4 13.52 3.35 16.17
C GLN A 4 13.25 3.99 14.81
N TRP A 5 12.13 3.63 14.17
CA TRP A 5 11.68 4.26 12.94
C TRP A 5 11.36 5.75 13.14
N PHE A 6 10.61 6.10 14.19
CA PHE A 6 10.31 7.51 14.50
C PHE A 6 11.57 8.34 14.73
N ARG A 7 12.56 7.78 15.44
CA ARG A 7 13.86 8.42 15.65
C ARG A 7 14.63 8.61 14.34
N TYR A 8 14.66 7.59 13.49
CA TYR A 8 15.33 7.66 12.19
C TYR A 8 14.66 8.70 11.28
N ALA A 9 13.34 8.67 11.13
CA ALA A 9 12.58 9.62 10.32
C ALA A 9 12.76 11.06 10.78
N LYS A 10 12.78 11.30 12.11
CA LYS A 10 13.04 12.62 12.69
C LYS A 10 14.45 13.12 12.38
N MET A 11 15.48 12.27 12.54
CA MET A 11 16.87 12.64 12.26
C MET A 11 17.12 12.85 10.76
N TYR A 12 16.51 12.05 9.90
CA TYR A 12 16.68 12.14 8.45
C TYR A 12 16.00 13.38 7.87
N ARG A 13 14.79 13.73 8.35
CA ARG A 13 14.08 14.96 7.96
C ARG A 13 14.85 16.23 8.33
N ALA A 14 15.58 16.21 9.45
CA ALA A 14 16.44 17.31 9.87
C ALA A 14 17.68 17.50 8.97
N LYS A 15 18.10 16.46 8.24
CA LYS A 15 19.25 16.51 7.32
C LYS A 15 18.91 16.86 5.88
N VAL A 16 17.73 16.45 5.39
CA VAL A 16 17.44 16.42 3.94
C VAL A 16 16.28 17.34 3.53
N GLY A 17 15.55 17.91 4.50
CA GLY A 17 14.36 18.73 4.23
C GLY A 17 13.06 17.90 4.22
N PRO A 18 11.94 18.45 3.68
CA PRO A 18 10.66 17.74 3.64
C PRO A 18 10.75 16.54 2.71
N LEU A 19 10.61 15.32 3.25
CA LEU A 19 10.51 14.09 2.45
C LEU A 19 9.08 13.90 1.96
N SER A 20 8.94 13.51 0.69
CA SER A 20 7.65 13.01 0.19
C SER A 20 7.36 11.60 0.72
N ASP A 21 6.10 11.18 0.67
CA ASP A 21 5.71 9.82 1.08
C ASP A 21 6.40 8.75 0.19
N ASP A 22 6.68 9.06 -1.09
CA ASP A 22 7.44 8.19 -2.00
C ASP A 22 8.94 8.09 -1.63
N ASP A 23 9.54 9.18 -1.14
CA ASP A 23 10.93 9.16 -0.65
C ASP A 23 11.06 8.27 0.59
N ILE A 24 10.11 8.42 1.53
CA ILE A 24 10.04 7.60 2.73
C ILE A 24 9.87 6.13 2.36
N TYR A 25 8.96 5.81 1.44
CA TYR A 25 8.80 4.44 0.95
C TYR A 25 10.09 3.91 0.33
N THR A 26 10.75 4.68 -0.52
CA THR A 26 11.98 4.27 -1.22
C THR A 26 13.13 4.00 -0.26
N LEU A 27 13.20 4.72 0.86
CA LEU A 27 14.20 4.44 1.90
C LEU A 27 13.88 3.15 2.65
N LEU A 28 12.61 2.93 3.00
CA LEU A 28 12.21 1.79 3.82
C LEU A 28 12.14 0.48 3.04
N SER A 29 11.78 0.52 1.75
CA SER A 29 11.72 -0.67 0.89
C SER A 29 13.08 -1.30 0.62
N LYS A 30 14.18 -0.57 0.88
CA LYS A 30 15.54 -1.13 0.88
C LYS A 30 15.83 -2.02 2.08
N LEU A 31 15.04 -1.91 3.15
CA LEU A 31 15.30 -2.56 4.43
C LEU A 31 14.33 -3.71 4.72
N THR A 32 13.13 -3.68 4.12
CA THR A 32 12.07 -4.65 4.43
C THR A 32 11.12 -4.81 3.25
N SER A 33 10.33 -5.88 3.24
CA SER A 33 9.39 -6.18 2.16
C SER A 33 8.19 -5.23 2.12
N ASN A 34 7.49 -5.17 0.98
CA ASN A 34 6.22 -4.44 0.88
C ASN A 34 5.14 -4.98 1.83
N ALA A 35 5.14 -6.29 2.11
CA ALA A 35 4.23 -6.91 3.07
C ALA A 35 4.48 -6.37 4.49
N ASP A 36 5.74 -6.29 4.91
CA ASP A 36 6.10 -5.74 6.23
C ASP A 36 5.81 -4.24 6.31
N LEU A 37 6.05 -3.49 5.22
CA LEU A 37 5.67 -2.08 5.15
C LEU A 37 4.16 -1.89 5.28
N ALA A 38 3.36 -2.72 4.61
CA ALA A 38 1.90 -2.67 4.72
C ALA A 38 1.44 -2.94 6.17
N VAL A 39 2.05 -3.91 6.86
CA VAL A 39 1.76 -4.20 8.28
C VAL A 39 2.16 -3.04 9.18
N LEU A 40 3.33 -2.42 8.94
CA LEU A 40 3.80 -1.26 9.67
C LEU A 40 2.84 -0.08 9.55
N PHE A 41 2.41 0.24 8.33
CA PHE A 41 1.55 1.40 8.07
C PHE A 41 0.09 1.15 8.46
N GLU A 42 -0.40 -0.09 8.39
CA GLU A 42 -1.71 -0.43 8.96
C GLU A 42 -1.68 -0.33 10.48
N SER A 43 -0.58 -0.71 11.14
CA SER A 43 -0.40 -0.49 12.58
C SER A 43 -0.45 1.01 12.94
N PHE A 44 0.07 1.89 12.08
CA PHE A 44 -0.05 3.34 12.26
C PHE A 44 -1.48 3.84 12.07
N ARG A 45 -2.30 3.19 11.23
CA ARG A 45 -3.72 3.53 11.06
C ARG A 45 -4.54 3.25 12.32
N GLN A 46 -4.08 2.36 13.19
CA GLN A 46 -4.75 2.05 14.47
C GLN A 46 -4.44 3.08 15.57
N LEU A 47 -3.48 4.00 15.36
CA LEU A 47 -3.10 5.03 16.32
C LEU A 47 -3.67 6.39 15.87
N PRO A 48 -4.55 7.05 16.66
CA PRO A 48 -5.19 8.30 16.25
C PRO A 48 -4.22 9.39 15.78
N GLU A 49 -3.09 9.54 16.46
CA GLU A 49 -2.04 10.52 16.11
C GLU A 49 -1.34 10.24 14.78
N LEU A 50 -1.33 8.98 14.33
CA LEU A 50 -0.63 8.53 13.13
C LEU A 50 -1.56 8.11 12.00
N GLU A 51 -2.89 8.14 12.23
CA GLU A 51 -3.87 7.57 11.32
C GLU A 51 -3.73 8.14 9.90
N LYS A 52 -3.59 9.47 9.79
CA LYS A 52 -3.41 10.15 8.50
C LYS A 52 -2.12 9.73 7.80
N LEU A 53 -1.03 9.56 8.55
CA LEU A 53 0.24 9.11 7.99
C LEU A 53 0.15 7.66 7.54
N GLY A 54 -0.41 6.78 8.37
CA GLY A 54 -0.65 5.39 8.03
C GLY A 54 -1.48 5.25 6.74
N LYS A 55 -2.58 6.00 6.60
CA LYS A 55 -3.41 6.01 5.38
C LYS A 55 -2.62 6.43 4.13
N ARG A 56 -1.83 7.51 4.22
CA ARG A 56 -1.02 7.96 3.07
C ARG A 56 0.04 6.94 2.69
N MET A 57 0.78 6.42 3.66
CA MET A 57 1.84 5.44 3.41
C MET A 57 1.29 4.10 2.90
N GLN A 58 0.15 3.64 3.43
CA GLN A 58 -0.55 2.45 2.92
C GLN A 58 -0.93 2.61 1.44
N SER A 59 -1.42 3.81 1.07
CA SER A 59 -1.75 4.14 -0.32
C SER A 59 -0.52 4.12 -1.24
N VAL A 60 0.68 4.44 -0.72
CA VAL A 60 1.93 4.29 -1.49
C VAL A 60 2.21 2.82 -1.76
N VAL A 61 2.16 1.95 -0.73
CA VAL A 61 2.40 0.51 -0.90
C VAL A 61 1.43 -0.11 -1.90
N PHE A 62 0.13 0.16 -1.77
CA PHE A 62 -0.89 -0.35 -2.69
C PHE A 62 -0.65 0.11 -4.13
N ARG A 63 -0.26 1.37 -4.33
CA ARG A 63 0.08 1.88 -5.67
C ARG A 63 1.29 1.17 -6.26
N LYS A 64 2.28 0.78 -5.46
CA LYS A 64 3.45 0.02 -5.94
C LYS A 64 3.05 -1.39 -6.34
N TRP A 65 2.21 -2.06 -5.56
CA TRP A 65 1.64 -3.36 -5.95
C TRP A 65 0.79 -3.28 -7.23
N ILE A 66 -0.12 -2.29 -7.34
CA ILE A 66 -0.94 -2.09 -8.54
C ILE A 66 -0.08 -1.79 -9.77
N ARG A 67 0.96 -0.96 -9.64
CA ARG A 67 1.91 -0.67 -10.73
C ARG A 67 2.72 -1.88 -11.14
N GLY A 68 3.03 -2.78 -10.20
CA GLY A 68 3.64 -4.08 -10.46
C GLY A 68 2.63 -5.14 -10.90
N GLU A 69 1.37 -4.77 -11.20
CA GLU A 69 0.30 -5.65 -11.63
C GLU A 69 0.03 -6.84 -10.69
N MET A 70 0.34 -6.66 -9.40
CA MET A 70 0.18 -7.69 -8.39
C MET A 70 -1.31 -7.96 -8.16
N ARG A 71 -1.75 -9.18 -8.45
CA ARG A 71 -3.14 -9.58 -8.17
C ARG A 71 -3.36 -9.85 -6.68
N PRO A 72 -4.61 -9.76 -6.17
CA PRO A 72 -4.90 -10.00 -4.75
C PRO A 72 -4.44 -11.36 -4.23
N ASP A 73 -4.49 -12.43 -5.03
CA ASP A 73 -3.96 -13.75 -4.70
C ASP A 73 -2.43 -13.73 -4.49
N ALA A 74 -1.68 -13.08 -5.40
CA ALA A 74 -0.23 -12.92 -5.25
C ALA A 74 0.14 -12.10 -4.00
N VAL A 75 -0.64 -11.07 -3.67
CA VAL A 75 -0.47 -10.30 -2.43
C VAL A 75 -0.82 -11.12 -1.19
N ALA A 76 -1.82 -12.01 -1.26
CA ALA A 76 -2.14 -12.94 -0.17
C ALA A 76 -0.94 -13.84 0.16
N GLY A 77 -0.26 -14.35 -0.86
CA GLY A 77 0.99 -15.11 -0.70
C GLY A 77 2.10 -14.30 -0.04
N GLN A 78 2.31 -13.03 -0.44
CA GLN A 78 3.27 -12.14 0.22
C GLN A 78 2.94 -11.85 1.69
N LEU A 79 1.64 -11.84 2.03
CA LEU A 79 1.16 -11.64 3.39
C LEU A 79 1.15 -12.95 4.20
N GLY A 80 1.44 -14.10 3.59
CA GLY A 80 1.44 -15.40 4.26
C GLY A 80 0.04 -15.85 4.69
N LEU A 81 -0.99 -15.51 3.90
CA LEU A 81 -2.40 -15.86 4.18
C LEU A 81 -2.79 -17.27 3.69
N GLU A 82 -1.81 -18.09 3.30
CA GLU A 82 -2.04 -19.42 2.76
C GLU A 82 -2.12 -20.45 3.90
N SER A 83 -3.36 -20.76 4.33
CA SER A 83 -3.80 -21.80 5.30
C SER A 83 -4.39 -21.27 6.62
N SER A 84 -5.65 -21.66 6.87
CA SER A 84 -6.68 -20.91 7.61
C SER A 84 -6.75 -21.18 9.13
N ALA A 85 -5.67 -21.57 9.80
CA ALA A 85 -5.70 -21.82 11.24
C ALA A 85 -5.30 -20.60 12.09
N SER A 86 -4.42 -19.72 11.59
CA SER A 86 -4.06 -18.46 12.25
C SER A 86 -5.08 -17.34 12.03
N ALA A 87 -5.88 -17.45 10.96
CA ALA A 87 -6.93 -16.49 10.59
C ALA A 87 -8.06 -16.38 11.63
N LEU A 88 -8.25 -17.40 12.47
CA LEU A 88 -9.35 -17.46 13.44
C LEU A 88 -9.05 -16.79 14.78
N LEU A 89 -7.80 -16.39 15.06
CA LEU A 89 -7.42 -15.78 16.34
C LEU A 89 -6.54 -14.55 16.16
N LYS A 90 -7.10 -13.51 15.54
CA LYS A 90 -7.04 -12.08 15.94
C LYS A 90 -7.52 -11.22 14.77
N MET A 91 -7.79 -9.95 15.06
CA MET A 91 -7.79 -8.85 14.10
C MET A 91 -6.49 -8.86 13.26
N ASP A 92 -6.36 -9.77 12.30
CA ASP A 92 -5.13 -9.92 11.54
C ASP A 92 -5.04 -8.74 10.59
N LEU A 93 -4.14 -7.82 10.92
CA LEU A 93 -3.80 -6.66 10.10
C LEU A 93 -3.53 -7.10 8.65
N ARG A 94 -2.98 -8.30 8.44
CA ARG A 94 -2.70 -8.85 7.10
C ARG A 94 -3.97 -9.19 6.32
N CYS A 95 -5.00 -9.77 6.96
CA CYS A 95 -6.31 -9.96 6.32
C CYS A 95 -6.93 -8.62 5.94
N LYS A 96 -6.92 -7.64 6.85
CA LYS A 96 -7.45 -6.30 6.57
C LYS A 96 -6.70 -5.61 5.43
N ILE A 97 -5.37 -5.71 5.41
CA ILE A 97 -4.52 -5.19 4.33
C ILE A 97 -4.89 -5.84 2.99
N HIS A 98 -5.10 -7.15 2.99
CA HIS A 98 -5.48 -7.90 1.80
C HIS A 98 -6.85 -7.47 1.26
N GLU A 99 -7.85 -7.34 2.13
CA GLU A 99 -9.19 -6.84 1.79
C GLU A 99 -9.15 -5.42 1.24
N ASP A 100 -8.52 -4.48 1.97
CA ASP A 100 -8.36 -3.08 1.55
C ASP A 100 -7.63 -3.00 0.18
N TYR A 101 -6.62 -3.85 -0.04
CA TYR A 101 -5.89 -3.92 -1.30
C TYR A 101 -6.76 -4.44 -2.45
N ALA A 102 -7.52 -5.51 -2.23
CA ALA A 102 -8.39 -6.09 -3.24
C ALA A 102 -9.43 -5.07 -3.75
N VAL A 103 -9.99 -4.27 -2.83
CA VAL A 103 -10.89 -3.16 -3.18
C VAL A 103 -10.19 -2.12 -4.06
N GLU A 104 -8.98 -1.68 -3.70
CA GLU A 104 -8.24 -0.69 -4.50
C GLU A 104 -7.80 -1.23 -5.86
N PHE A 105 -7.46 -2.52 -5.94
CA PHE A 105 -7.13 -3.19 -7.20
C PHE A 105 -8.31 -3.20 -8.17
N VAL A 106 -9.50 -3.59 -7.70
CA VAL A 106 -10.74 -3.59 -8.52
C VAL A 106 -11.10 -2.18 -8.97
N LYS A 107 -10.98 -1.18 -8.08
CA LYS A 107 -11.18 0.23 -8.45
C LYS A 107 -10.21 0.66 -9.56
N ASP A 108 -8.96 0.23 -9.51
CA ASP A 108 -7.99 0.54 -10.57
C ASP A 108 -8.35 -0.11 -11.91
N LEU A 109 -8.79 -1.37 -11.89
CA LEU A 109 -9.28 -2.07 -13.09
C LEU A 109 -10.44 -1.31 -13.74
N HIS A 110 -11.45 -0.91 -12.95
CA HIS A 110 -12.57 -0.12 -13.45
C HIS A 110 -12.11 1.22 -14.04
N ARG A 111 -11.20 1.93 -13.36
CA ARG A 111 -10.63 3.18 -13.89
C ARG A 111 -9.89 2.98 -15.21
N LYS A 112 -9.13 1.90 -15.36
CA LYS A 112 -8.42 1.55 -16.61
C LYS A 112 -9.41 1.26 -17.74
N ALA A 113 -10.38 0.37 -17.51
CA ALA A 113 -11.41 0.03 -18.49
C ALA A 113 -12.21 1.26 -18.95
N PHE A 114 -12.58 2.13 -18.01
CA PHE A 114 -13.26 3.38 -18.33
C PHE A 114 -12.40 4.32 -19.19
N ARG A 115 -11.11 4.50 -18.85
CA ARG A 115 -10.19 5.31 -19.67
C ARG A 115 -10.06 4.77 -21.08
N GLU A 116 -9.90 3.46 -21.24
CA GLU A 116 -9.82 2.82 -22.55
C GLU A 116 -11.10 3.04 -23.38
N HIS A 117 -12.27 2.92 -22.74
CA HIS A 117 -13.55 3.18 -23.40
C HIS A 117 -13.61 4.62 -23.97
N PHE A 118 -13.22 5.62 -23.20
CA PHE A 118 -13.19 7.02 -23.66
C PHE A 118 -12.19 7.25 -24.79
N ILE A 119 -11.00 6.65 -24.71
CA ILE A 119 -10.00 6.72 -25.78
C ILE A 119 -10.56 6.15 -27.08
N ARG A 120 -11.25 5.00 -27.03
CA ARG A 120 -11.88 4.38 -28.21
C ARG A 120 -12.99 5.26 -28.79
N LEU A 121 -13.84 5.87 -27.96
CA LEU A 121 -14.89 6.79 -28.42
C LEU A 121 -14.32 8.04 -29.10
N GLY A 122 -13.21 8.58 -28.59
CA GLY A 122 -12.51 9.71 -29.19
C GLY A 122 -11.90 9.35 -30.54
N ALA A 123 -11.24 8.20 -30.64
CA ALA A 123 -10.62 7.71 -31.88
C ALA A 123 -11.67 7.46 -32.99
N ALA A 124 -12.81 6.87 -32.64
CA ALA A 124 -13.89 6.57 -33.60
C ALA A 124 -14.60 7.81 -34.17
N LYS A 125 -14.48 8.98 -33.53
CA LYS A 125 -15.05 10.25 -34.02
C LYS A 125 -14.09 11.04 -34.93
N ALA A 126 -12.82 10.65 -35.01
CA ALA A 126 -11.79 11.34 -35.79
C ALA A 126 -11.49 10.66 -37.14
N SER A 127 -12.16 9.54 -37.42
CA SER A 127 -12.11 8.74 -38.65
C SER A 127 -13.40 8.84 -39.43
#